data_AF-A0A933SZM8-F1
#
_entry.id   AF-A0A933SZM8-F1
#
_cell.length_a   1.000
_cell.length_b   1.000
_cell.length_c   1.000
_cell.angle_alpha   90.00
_cell.angle_beta   90.00
_cell.angle_gamma   90.00
#
_symmetry.space_group_name_H-M   'P 1'
#
loop_
_entity.id
_entity.type
_entity.pdbx_description
1 polymer ?
#
loop_
_entity_poly.entity_id
_entity_poly.type
_entity_poly.pdbx_seq_one_letter_code
_entity_poly.pdbx_strand_id
1 'polypeptide(L)'
;MDADPDVKKWMKRHGISIPWIDGQKHQRRYVPDFIVEYSDGRRALIEVKDPSRIDSNEVQRKRKAAEMWCKQRGMEYFIATI
;
A
#
# COMPACT_ATOMS: atom_id res chain seq x y z
N MET A 1 6.38 22.22 0.98
CA MET A 1 5.95 20.81 0.94
C MET A 1 5.66 20.53 -0.52
N ASP A 2 6.74 20.27 -1.24
CA ASP A 2 6.72 20.05 -2.68
C ASP A 2 5.88 18.82 -2.97
N ALA A 3 4.81 19.02 -3.75
CA ALA A 3 4.22 17.92 -4.47
C ALA A 3 5.34 17.37 -5.35
N ASP A 4 5.74 16.12 -5.11
CA ASP A 4 6.68 15.41 -5.97
C ASP A 4 6.25 15.65 -7.44
N PRO A 5 7.07 16.33 -8.25
CA PRO A 5 6.67 16.80 -9.58
C PRO A 5 6.32 15.63 -10.52
N ASP A 6 6.76 14.43 -10.17
CA ASP A 6 6.46 13.22 -10.94
C ASP A 6 5.10 12.62 -10.58
N VAL A 7 4.43 13.08 -9.53
CA VAL A 7 3.10 12.57 -9.16
C VAL A 7 2.01 13.23 -10.00
N LYS A 8 1.38 12.42 -10.85
CA LYS A 8 0.27 12.85 -11.70
C LYS A 8 -1.07 12.83 -10.96
N LYS A 9 -1.31 11.81 -10.13
CA LYS A 9 -2.62 11.62 -9.49
C LYS A 9 -2.54 10.80 -8.22
N TRP A 10 -3.29 11.23 -7.21
CA TRP A 10 -3.61 10.46 -6.01
C TRP A 10 -5.06 10.00 -6.06
N MET A 11 -5.33 8.73 -5.75
CA MET A 11 -6.70 8.20 -5.69
C MET A 11 -6.90 7.39 -4.41
N LYS A 12 -7.88 7.81 -3.60
CA LYS A 12 -8.32 7.08 -2.40
C LYS A 12 -9.35 5.97 -2.70
N ARG A 13 -10.19 6.19 -3.72
CA ARG A 13 -11.22 5.22 -4.15
C ARG A 13 -10.74 4.48 -5.40
N HIS A 14 -9.83 3.53 -5.22
CA HIS A 14 -9.18 2.82 -6.31
C HIS A 14 -9.65 1.36 -6.49
N GLY A 15 -10.48 0.84 -5.58
CA GLY A 15 -11.08 -0.49 -5.70
C GLY A 15 -10.11 -1.67 -5.56
N ILE A 16 -8.85 -1.44 -5.18
CA ILE A 16 -7.85 -2.50 -5.01
C ILE A 16 -8.07 -3.17 -3.66
N SER A 17 -8.16 -4.49 -3.69
CA SER A 17 -8.26 -5.35 -2.52
C SER A 17 -7.22 -6.45 -2.62
N ILE A 18 -6.27 -6.44 -1.68
CA ILE A 18 -5.15 -7.37 -1.63
C ILE A 18 -5.51 -8.52 -0.68
N PRO A 19 -5.49 -9.78 -1.14
CA PRO A 19 -5.68 -10.91 -0.25
C PRO A 19 -4.46 -11.10 0.66
N TRP A 20 -4.69 -11.41 1.94
CA TRP A 20 -3.65 -11.75 2.90
C TRP A 20 -4.16 -12.78 3.91
N ILE A 21 -3.24 -13.45 4.61
CA ILE A 21 -3.57 -14.47 5.62
C ILE A 21 -3.31 -13.92 7.02
N ASP A 22 -4.31 -13.98 7.89
CA ASP A 22 -4.19 -13.52 9.28
C ASP A 22 -3.44 -14.53 10.18
N GLY A 23 -3.22 -14.15 11.44
CA GLY A 23 -2.54 -15.01 12.41
C GLY A 23 -3.28 -16.33 12.71
N GLN A 24 -4.57 -16.41 12.38
CA GLN A 24 -5.41 -17.59 12.56
C GLN A 24 -5.57 -18.41 11.26
N LYS A 25 -4.77 -18.09 10.23
CA LYS A 25 -4.82 -18.71 8.89
C LYS A 25 -6.12 -18.45 8.11
N HIS A 26 -6.89 -17.42 8.48
CA HIS A 26 -8.03 -17.02 7.68
C HIS A 26 -7.62 -16.09 6.54
N GLN A 27 -8.23 -16.27 5.38
CA GLN A 27 -8.08 -15.35 4.26
C GLN A 27 -8.84 -14.06 4.54
N ARG A 28 -8.12 -12.94 4.48
CA ARG A 28 -8.63 -11.59 4.67
C ARG A 28 -8.35 -10.74 3.42
N ARG A 29 -8.99 -9.58 3.37
CA ARG A 29 -8.76 -8.56 2.35
C ARG A 29 -8.19 -7.31 3.02
N TYR A 30 -7.26 -6.67 2.34
CA TYR A 30 -6.64 -5.42 2.73
C TYR A 30 -6.86 -4.40 1.62
N VAL A 31 -7.36 -3.22 1.96
CA VAL A 31 -7.57 -2.11 1.03
C VAL A 31 -6.59 -1.01 1.43
N PRO A 32 -5.56 -0.74 0.61
CA PRO A 32 -4.64 0.37 0.81
C PRO A 32 -5.37 1.73 0.89
N ASP A 33 -4.73 2.71 1.51
CA ASP A 33 -5.30 4.06 1.62
C ASP A 33 -5.30 4.81 0.28
N PHE A 34 -4.20 4.73 -0.48
CA PHE A 34 -4.08 5.43 -1.76
C PHE A 34 -3.38 4.60 -2.83
N ILE A 35 -3.69 4.92 -4.08
CA ILE A 35 -2.82 4.64 -5.23
C ILE A 35 -2.34 5.97 -5.81
N VAL A 36 -1.06 5.98 -6.20
CA VAL A 36 -0.39 7.06 -6.89
C VAL A 36 -0.10 6.62 -8.31
N GLU A 37 -0.42 7.46 -9.28
CA GLU A 37 0.04 7.33 -10.65
C GLU A 37 1.08 8.42 -10.92
N TYR A 38 2.25 8.01 -11.40
CA TYR A 38 3.33 8.90 -11.79
C TYR A 38 3.20 9.33 -13.26
N SER A 39 3.88 10.41 -13.62
CA SER A 39 3.93 10.99 -14.97
C SER A 39 4.50 10.01 -16.00
N ASP A 40 5.45 9.17 -15.59
CA ASP A 40 6.11 8.12 -16.38
C ASP A 40 5.28 6.81 -16.51
N GLY A 41 4.09 6.77 -15.92
CA GLY A 41 3.20 5.62 -15.96
C GLY A 41 3.42 4.59 -14.85
N ARG A 42 4.41 4.77 -13.97
CA ARG A 42 4.54 3.95 -12.76
C ARG A 42 3.34 4.14 -11.84
N ARG A 43 3.10 3.13 -11.01
CA ARG A 43 2.06 3.16 -9.98
C ARG A 43 2.60 2.69 -8.64
N ALA A 44 2.21 3.38 -7.58
CA ALA A 44 2.53 3.00 -6.21
C ALA A 44 1.28 2.90 -5.36
N LEU A 45 1.27 1.97 -4.42
CA LEU A 45 0.28 1.90 -3.35
C LEU A 45 0.86 2.54 -2.09
N ILE A 46 0.08 3.38 -1.44
CA ILE A 46 0.47 4.08 -0.21
C ILE A 46 -0.48 3.67 0.91
N GLU A 47 0.09 3.23 2.03
CA GLU A 47 -0.61 3.02 3.28
C GLU A 47 -0.19 4.08 4.29
N VAL A 48 -1.15 4.68 4.98
CA VAL A 48 -0.86 5.64 6.06
C VAL A 48 -0.99 4.92 7.41
N LYS A 49 0.05 5.02 8.24
CA LYS A 49 0.06 4.44 9.58
C LYS A 49 0.73 5.36 10.59
N ASP A 50 0.20 5.33 11.81
CA ASP A 50 0.91 5.87 12.96
C ASP A 50 2.19 5.06 13.21
N PRO A 51 3.35 5.71 13.44
CA PRO A 51 4.63 5.04 13.69
C PRO A 51 4.55 3.95 14.78
N SER A 52 3.77 4.18 15.83
CA SER A 52 3.62 3.24 16.96
C SER A 52 2.97 1.91 16.56
N ARG A 53 2.34 1.83 15.39
CA ARG A 53 1.61 0.64 14.91
C ARG A 53 2.33 -0.14 13.83
N ILE A 54 3.44 0.39 13.30
CA ILE A 54 4.18 -0.21 12.17
C ILE A 54 4.68 -1.63 12.52
N ASP A 55 5.18 -1.81 13.73
CA ASP A 55 5.79 -3.08 14.16
C ASP A 55 4.79 -4.13 14.63
N SER A 56 3.48 -3.85 14.56
CA SER A 56 2.48 -4.84 14.90
C SER A 56 2.51 -6.02 13.91
N ASN A 57 2.39 -7.24 14.43
CA ASN A 57 2.39 -8.47 13.61
C ASN A 57 1.35 -8.45 12.47
N GLU A 58 0.21 -7.78 12.68
CA GLU A 58 -0.81 -7.64 11.64
C GLU A 58 -0.35 -6.69 10.52
N VAL A 59 0.21 -5.52 10.86
CA VAL A 59 0.71 -4.54 9.89
C VAL A 59 1.84 -5.16 9.07
N GLN A 60 2.76 -5.90 9.70
CA GLN A 60 3.83 -6.59 8.98
C GLN A 60 3.31 -7.65 8.00
N ARG A 61 2.25 -8.41 8.36
CA ARG A 61 1.63 -9.38 7.44
C ARG A 61 0.94 -8.70 6.26
N LYS A 62 0.19 -7.62 6.50
CA LYS A 62 -0.46 -6.82 5.46
C LYS A 62 0.57 -6.20 4.52
N ARG A 63 1.63 -5.59 5.08
CA ARG A 63 2.77 -5.03 4.35
C ARG A 63 3.39 -6.08 3.42
N LYS A 64 3.75 -7.25 3.95
CA LYS A 64 4.35 -8.33 3.14
C LYS A 64 3.43 -8.76 2.00
N ALA A 65 2.13 -8.91 2.26
CA ALA A 65 1.16 -9.25 1.23
C ALA A 65 1.07 -8.16 0.14
N ALA A 66 1.06 -6.89 0.54
CA ALA A 66 1.01 -5.76 -0.37
C ALA A 66 2.27 -5.62 -1.23
N GLU A 67 3.46 -5.74 -0.61
CA GLU A 67 4.75 -5.73 -1.31
C GLU A 67 4.82 -6.85 -2.37
N MET A 68 4.42 -8.07 -2.03
CA MET A 68 4.37 -9.18 -2.99
C MET A 68 3.34 -8.93 -4.10
N TRP A 69 2.18 -8.37 -3.76
CA TRP A 69 1.13 -8.06 -4.74
C TRP A 69 1.58 -6.99 -5.74
N CYS A 70 2.25 -5.95 -5.24
CA CYS A 70 2.84 -4.87 -6.03
C CYS A 70 3.97 -5.37 -6.92
N LYS A 71 4.91 -6.15 -6.36
CA LYS A 71 6.06 -6.70 -7.10
C LYS A 71 5.63 -7.52 -8.32
N GLN A 72 4.58 -8.34 -8.18
CA GLN A 72 4.03 -9.13 -9.29
C GLN A 72 3.41 -8.29 -10.41
N ARG A 73 3.15 -7.00 -10.16
CA ARG A 73 2.49 -6.06 -11.09
C ARG A 73 3.41 -4.94 -11.55
N GLY A 74 4.69 -4.97 -11.18
CA GLY A 74 5.62 -3.87 -11.44
C GLY A 74 5.21 -2.57 -10.73
N MET A 75 4.53 -2.68 -9.59
CA MET A 75 4.10 -1.54 -8.78
C MET A 75 5.00 -1.42 -7.54
N GLU A 76 5.01 -0.23 -6.95
CA GLU A 76 5.70 0.06 -5.70
C GLU A 76 4.71 0.04 -4.52
N TYR A 77 5.19 -0.19 -3.30
CA TYR A 77 4.39 -0.11 -2.07
C TYR A 77 5.14 0.70 -1.03
N PHE A 78 4.51 1.71 -0.48
CA PHE A 78 5.09 2.58 0.55
C PHE A 78 4.18 2.67 1.77
N ILE A 79 4.81 2.78 2.93
CA ILE A 79 4.13 3.16 4.18
C ILE A 79 4.54 4.59 4.49
N ALA A 80 3.55 5.47 4.57
CA ALA A 80 3.71 6.84 5.02
C ALA A 80 3.31 6.95 6.49
N THR A 81 4.11 7.69 7.27
CA THR A 81 3.82 8.01 8.66
C THR A 81 3.18 9.37 8.80
N ILE A 82 2.21 9.49 9.71
CA ILE A 82 1.61 10.77 10.15
C ILE A 82 2.20 11.23 11.48
#